data_AF-A0A8K0A4Q5-F1
#
_entry.id   AF-A0A8K0A4Q5-F1
#
_cell.length_a   1.000
_cell.length_b   1.000
_cell.length_c   1.000
_cell.angle_alpha   90.00
_cell.angle_beta   90.00
_cell.angle_gamma   90.00
#
_symmetry.space_group_name_H-M   'P 1'
#
loop_
_entity.id
_entity.type
_entity.pdbx_description
1 polymer ?
#
loop_
_entity_poly.entity_id
_entity_poly.type
_entity_poly.pdbx_seq_one_letter_code
_entity_poly.pdbx_strand_id
1 'polypeptide(L)'
;MSIQLNDLVATYGPKGLIVLGFCCNQFGTGEPFSNHEILRCLRAVRPGNRYSPNFQLFSKVDINGKHGHIVFEYLKLKLPFPSDNAATMAQEHLDIGWSPVRRTDVAGNFEKFLVASDGQPYRRYSWRTTPEDLCKDVEELLRKVARTNREQGNTGAKNDRPVLFNSKKYMQESMTRSTVRDDAAY
;
A
#
# COMPACT_ATOMS: atom_id res chain seq x y z
N MET A 1 -4.19 -7.20 18.65
CA MET A 1 -5.23 -6.66 17.76
C MET A 1 -4.54 -6.31 16.46
N SER A 2 -5.05 -6.79 15.32
CA SER A 2 -4.47 -6.40 14.04
C SER A 2 -5.02 -5.02 13.63
N ILE A 3 -4.16 -4.03 13.47
CA ILE A 3 -4.44 -2.69 12.97
C ILE A 3 -4.57 -2.71 11.44
N GLN A 4 -5.49 -1.92 10.93
CA GLN A 4 -5.69 -1.70 9.50
C GLN A 4 -5.13 -0.33 9.07
N LEU A 5 -5.06 -0.08 7.77
CA LEU A 5 -4.69 1.24 7.24
C LEU A 5 -5.53 2.39 7.82
N ASN A 6 -6.82 2.17 8.10
CA ASN A 6 -7.66 3.18 8.75
C ASN A 6 -7.15 3.55 10.16
N ASP A 7 -6.68 2.56 10.92
CA ASP A 7 -6.17 2.76 12.28
C ASP A 7 -4.81 3.47 12.24
N LEU A 8 -3.97 3.15 11.25
CA LEU A 8 -2.71 3.82 10.99
C LEU A 8 -2.95 5.32 10.70
N VAL A 9 -3.94 5.64 9.86
CA VAL A 9 -4.35 7.02 9.57
C VAL A 9 -4.94 7.70 10.80
N ALA A 10 -5.76 7.02 11.59
CA ALA A 10 -6.33 7.60 12.81
C ALA A 10 -5.24 7.95 13.84
N THR A 11 -4.20 7.13 13.93
CA THR A 11 -3.12 7.26 14.92
C THR A 11 -2.03 8.24 14.48
N TYR A 12 -1.61 8.18 13.22
CA TYR A 12 -0.47 8.94 12.70
C TYR A 12 -0.86 10.07 11.75
N GLY A 13 -2.10 10.10 11.25
CA GLY A 13 -2.62 11.18 10.42
C GLY A 13 -2.54 12.56 11.09
N PRO A 14 -3.01 12.71 12.34
CA PRO A 14 -2.85 13.96 13.11
C PRO A 14 -1.39 14.36 13.34
N LYS A 15 -0.47 13.39 13.31
CA LYS A 15 0.97 13.61 13.47
C LYS A 15 1.68 13.95 12.15
N GLY A 16 0.98 13.83 11.00
CA GLY A 16 1.48 14.21 9.69
C GLY A 16 1.61 13.06 8.68
N LEU A 17 1.24 11.82 9.00
CA LEU A 17 1.21 10.74 8.00
C LEU A 17 0.08 10.96 7.00
N ILE A 18 0.36 10.76 5.72
CA ILE A 18 -0.65 10.67 4.66
C ILE A 18 -0.65 9.27 4.07
N VAL A 19 -1.83 8.67 3.90
CA VAL A 19 -2.00 7.39 3.20
C VAL A 19 -2.73 7.63 1.88
N LEU A 20 -2.20 7.07 0.80
CA LEU A 20 -2.76 7.15 -0.55
C LEU A 20 -2.97 5.74 -1.10
N GLY A 21 -4.22 5.38 -1.40
CA GLY A 21 -4.56 4.08 -1.96
C GLY A 21 -4.80 4.15 -3.46
N PHE A 22 -4.10 3.30 -4.23
CA PHE A 22 -4.26 3.19 -5.68
C PHE A 22 -4.96 1.88 -6.02
N CYS A 23 -6.12 1.99 -6.66
CA CYS A 23 -6.87 0.84 -7.16
C CYS A 23 -6.12 0.25 -8.37
N CYS A 24 -6.04 -1.08 -8.47
CA CYS A 24 -5.28 -1.75 -9.53
C CYS A 24 -5.91 -3.11 -9.87
N ASN A 25 -5.89 -3.45 -11.16
CA ASN A 25 -6.51 -4.67 -11.68
C ASN A 25 -5.51 -5.71 -12.20
N GLN A 26 -4.21 -5.46 -12.08
CA GLN A 26 -3.17 -6.27 -12.71
C GLN A 26 -2.84 -7.57 -11.95
N PHE A 27 -3.37 -7.77 -10.74
CA PHE A 27 -2.96 -8.87 -9.85
C PHE A 27 -4.08 -9.88 -9.60
N GLY A 28 -3.81 -11.14 -9.93
CA GLY A 28 -4.75 -12.27 -9.81
C GLY A 28 -6.00 -12.07 -10.67
N THR A 29 -7.17 -12.46 -10.17
CA THR A 29 -8.45 -12.37 -10.90
C THR A 29 -8.96 -10.95 -11.18
N GLY A 30 -8.15 -9.91 -10.96
CA GLY A 30 -8.52 -8.51 -11.15
C GLY A 30 -9.53 -7.92 -10.14
N GLU A 31 -9.49 -6.61 -9.91
CA GLU A 31 -10.54 -5.79 -9.31
C GLU A 31 -11.73 -5.64 -10.29
N PRO A 32 -12.81 -6.47 -10.24
CA PRO A 32 -13.87 -6.46 -11.25
C PRO A 32 -14.70 -5.18 -11.27
N PHE A 33 -14.68 -4.42 -10.16
CA PHE A 33 -15.52 -3.24 -10.01
C PHE A 33 -14.94 -2.04 -10.75
N SER A 34 -15.84 -1.25 -11.33
CA SER A 34 -15.52 0.06 -11.89
C SER A 34 -15.20 1.08 -10.79
N ASN A 35 -14.59 2.21 -11.16
CA ASN A 35 -14.20 3.26 -10.20
C ASN A 35 -15.37 3.73 -9.31
N HIS A 36 -16.60 3.77 -9.83
CA HIS A 36 -17.78 4.22 -9.09
C HIS A 36 -18.34 3.15 -8.13
N GLU A 37 -18.04 1.88 -8.37
CA GLU A 37 -18.50 0.74 -7.55
C GLU A 37 -17.54 0.42 -6.40
N ILE A 38 -16.24 0.76 -6.53
CA ILE A 38 -15.21 0.39 -5.55
C ILE A 38 -15.59 0.78 -4.11
N LEU A 39 -16.07 2.01 -3.89
CA LEU A 39 -16.49 2.46 -2.55
C LEU A 39 -17.74 1.73 -2.06
N ARG A 40 -18.68 1.42 -2.96
CA ARG A 40 -19.88 0.64 -2.62
C ARG A 40 -19.50 -0.77 -2.19
N CYS A 41 -18.58 -1.40 -2.92
CA CYS A 41 -18.10 -2.75 -2.63
C CYS A 41 -17.31 -2.81 -1.33
N LEU A 42 -16.46 -1.82 -1.05
CA LEU A 42 -15.79 -1.71 0.25
C LEU A 42 -16.79 -1.62 1.41
N ARG A 43 -17.85 -0.83 1.23
CA ARG A 43 -18.87 -0.59 2.25
C ARG A 43 -19.79 -1.79 2.49
N ALA A 44 -20.16 -2.50 1.42
CA ALA A 44 -21.24 -3.49 1.44
C ALA A 44 -20.77 -4.95 1.29
N VAL A 45 -19.62 -5.20 0.65
CA VAL A 45 -19.20 -6.56 0.25
C VAL A 45 -17.93 -6.99 0.98
N ARG A 46 -16.81 -6.30 0.73
CA ARG A 46 -15.53 -6.61 1.37
C ARG A 46 -14.66 -5.35 1.47
N PRO A 47 -14.26 -4.92 2.68
CA PRO A 47 -14.50 -5.57 3.98
C PRO A 47 -15.95 -5.58 4.46
N GLY A 48 -16.84 -4.76 3.88
CA GLY A 48 -18.24 -4.72 4.30
C GLY A 48 -18.44 -3.97 5.62
N ASN A 49 -19.52 -4.25 6.34
CA ASN A 49 -19.83 -3.67 7.65
C ASN A 49 -19.76 -2.13 7.71
N ARG A 50 -20.26 -1.45 6.66
CA ARG A 50 -20.21 0.02 6.52
C ARG A 50 -18.80 0.60 6.51
N TYR A 51 -17.78 -0.21 6.20
CA TYR A 51 -16.41 0.26 6.09
C TYR A 51 -16.29 1.41 5.09
N SER A 52 -15.55 2.43 5.48
CA SER A 52 -15.18 3.55 4.62
C SER A 52 -13.71 3.87 4.85
N PRO A 53 -12.88 3.95 3.80
CA PRO A 53 -11.52 4.47 3.91
C PRO A 53 -11.56 5.88 4.51
N ASN A 54 -10.70 6.16 5.48
CA ASN A 54 -10.49 7.51 6.03
C ASN A 54 -9.30 8.23 5.36
N PHE A 55 -8.93 7.78 4.17
CA PHE A 55 -7.81 8.26 3.38
C PHE A 55 -8.17 8.31 1.89
N GLN A 56 -7.37 9.01 1.09
CA GLN A 56 -7.64 9.21 -0.33
C GLN A 56 -7.48 7.90 -1.10
N LEU A 57 -8.54 7.54 -1.85
CA LEU A 57 -8.46 6.52 -2.90
C LEU A 57 -8.42 7.19 -4.26
N PHE A 58 -7.52 6.72 -5.13
CA PHE A 58 -7.44 7.12 -6.52
C PHE A 58 -8.20 6.13 -7.40
N SER A 59 -8.53 6.60 -8.62
CA SER A 59 -9.06 5.75 -9.68
C SER A 59 -8.11 4.59 -9.98
N LYS A 60 -8.65 3.55 -10.60
CA LYS A 60 -7.87 2.42 -11.10
C LYS A 60 -6.78 2.89 -12.05
N VAL A 61 -5.57 2.42 -11.81
CA VAL A 61 -4.39 2.67 -12.64
C VAL A 61 -3.63 1.36 -12.87
N ASP A 62 -2.87 1.32 -13.97
CA ASP A 62 -1.84 0.31 -14.13
C ASP A 62 -0.61 0.71 -13.31
N ILE A 63 0.00 -0.27 -12.66
CA ILE A 63 1.20 -0.10 -11.82
C ILE A 63 2.44 -0.65 -12.53
N ASN A 64 2.27 -1.68 -13.36
CA ASN A 64 3.32 -2.35 -14.10
C ASN A 64 3.10 -2.27 -15.62
N GLY A 65 4.15 -2.63 -16.37
CA GLY A 65 4.13 -2.67 -17.84
C GLY A 65 4.19 -1.29 -18.50
N LYS A 66 3.95 -1.27 -19.81
CA LYS A 66 4.09 -0.09 -20.68
C LYS A 66 3.25 1.11 -20.23
N HIS A 67 2.10 0.85 -19.62
CA HIS A 67 1.15 1.87 -19.17
C HIS A 67 1.20 2.12 -17.66
N GLY A 68 2.24 1.63 -16.98
CA GLY A 68 2.46 1.85 -15.55
C GLY A 68 2.45 3.34 -15.19
N HIS A 69 1.72 3.68 -14.14
CA HIS A 69 1.58 5.04 -13.67
C HIS A 69 2.94 5.59 -13.21
N ILE A 70 3.25 6.82 -13.63
CA ILE A 70 4.59 7.42 -13.49
C ILE A 70 5.14 7.42 -12.05
N VAL A 71 4.27 7.60 -11.06
CA VAL A 71 4.63 7.54 -9.63
C VAL A 71 5.16 6.14 -9.26
N PHE A 72 4.52 5.07 -9.71
CA PHE A 72 4.99 3.71 -9.41
C PHE A 72 6.23 3.35 -10.21
N GLU A 73 6.37 3.83 -11.45
CA GLU A 73 7.62 3.68 -12.20
C GLU A 73 8.80 4.33 -11.46
N TYR A 74 8.61 5.54 -10.93
CA TYR A 74 9.61 6.23 -10.11
C TYR A 74 9.92 5.47 -8.81
N LEU A 75 8.89 5.03 -8.09
CA LEU A 75 9.05 4.30 -6.82
C LEU A 75 9.74 2.94 -7.02
N LYS A 76 9.36 2.16 -8.04
CA LYS A 76 10.03 0.90 -8.39
C LYS A 76 11.47 1.11 -8.83
N LEU A 77 11.79 2.23 -9.49
CA LEU A 77 13.17 2.56 -9.87
C LEU A 77 14.05 2.84 -8.64
N LYS A 78 13.52 3.59 -7.67
CA LYS A 78 14.26 3.97 -6.45
C LYS A 78 14.30 2.88 -5.39
N LEU A 79 13.25 2.08 -5.31
CA LEU A 79 13.09 0.97 -4.37
C LEU A 79 12.78 -0.32 -5.17
N PRO A 80 13.81 -0.91 -5.81
CA PRO A 80 13.64 -2.01 -6.76
C PRO A 80 13.07 -3.28 -6.15
N PHE A 81 13.30 -3.50 -4.85
CA PHE A 81 12.88 -4.71 -4.16
C PHE A 81 12.26 -4.37 -2.80
N PRO A 82 11.24 -5.12 -2.33
CA PRO A 82 10.76 -5.02 -0.97
C PRO A 82 11.85 -5.36 0.05
N SER A 83 11.90 -4.63 1.15
CA SER A 83 12.93 -4.81 2.19
C SER A 83 12.76 -6.11 3.00
N ASP A 84 11.52 -6.59 3.12
CA ASP A 84 11.14 -7.79 3.85
C ASP A 84 11.21 -9.08 3.00
N ASN A 85 11.08 -8.96 1.67
CA ASN A 85 11.28 -10.06 0.74
C ASN A 85 11.75 -9.55 -0.63
N ALA A 86 13.06 -9.65 -0.90
CA ALA A 86 13.62 -9.19 -2.17
C ALA A 86 13.29 -10.10 -3.37
N ALA A 87 12.79 -11.31 -3.13
CA ALA A 87 12.56 -12.33 -4.15
C ALA A 87 11.07 -12.51 -4.50
N THR A 88 10.18 -11.60 -4.08
CA THR A 88 8.72 -11.75 -4.26
C THR A 88 8.31 -11.99 -5.72
N MET A 89 8.94 -11.31 -6.70
CA MET A 89 8.64 -11.54 -8.12
C MET A 89 9.10 -12.90 -8.65
N ALA A 90 10.11 -13.52 -8.03
CA ALA A 90 10.74 -14.75 -8.53
C ALA A 90 10.22 -16.02 -7.84
N GLN A 91 9.71 -15.90 -6.61
CA GLN A 91 9.24 -17.03 -5.80
C GLN A 91 7.74 -17.30 -5.94
N GLU A 92 6.97 -16.31 -6.42
CA GLU A 92 5.52 -16.40 -6.50
C GLU A 92 5.10 -16.84 -7.91
N HIS A 93 4.14 -17.76 -8.01
CA HIS A 93 3.51 -18.14 -9.29
C HIS A 93 2.50 -17.06 -9.70
N LEU A 94 3.01 -15.93 -10.19
CA LEU A 94 2.20 -14.77 -10.56
C LEU A 94 1.54 -14.97 -11.93
N ASP A 95 0.24 -14.71 -11.99
CA ASP A 95 -0.47 -14.54 -13.26
C ASP A 95 -0.17 -13.14 -13.81
N ILE A 96 0.82 -13.07 -14.72
CA ILE A 96 1.36 -11.81 -15.24
C ILE A 96 0.63 -11.43 -16.53
N GLY A 97 -0.28 -10.46 -16.42
CA GLY A 97 -1.05 -9.91 -17.54
C GLY A 97 -0.48 -8.63 -18.17
N TRP A 98 0.74 -8.21 -17.80
CA TRP A 98 1.35 -6.95 -18.27
C TRP A 98 2.64 -7.17 -19.06
N SER A 99 3.01 -6.18 -19.88
CA SER A 99 4.25 -6.19 -20.67
C SER A 99 4.81 -4.77 -20.85
N PRO A 100 6.14 -4.57 -20.85
CA PRO A 100 7.17 -5.57 -20.54
C PRO A 100 7.19 -5.93 -19.05
N VAL A 101 7.64 -7.14 -18.74
CA VAL A 101 7.83 -7.61 -17.35
C VAL A 101 9.22 -7.20 -16.87
N ARG A 102 9.32 -6.68 -15.66
CA ARG A 102 10.58 -6.27 -15.03
C ARG A 102 10.75 -6.94 -13.67
N ARG A 103 12.01 -7.22 -13.29
CA ARG A 103 12.35 -7.78 -11.97
C ARG A 103 11.92 -6.90 -10.80
N THR A 104 11.74 -5.61 -11.05
CA THR A 104 11.37 -4.59 -10.05
C THR A 104 9.87 -4.35 -9.98
N ASP A 105 9.06 -5.04 -10.79
CA ASP A 105 7.61 -4.89 -10.81
C ASP A 105 6.99 -5.17 -9.43
N VAL A 106 5.81 -4.58 -9.21
CA VAL A 106 4.99 -4.92 -8.05
C VAL A 106 4.45 -6.33 -8.25
N ALA A 107 4.65 -7.19 -7.26
CA ALA A 107 4.31 -8.60 -7.33
C ALA A 107 2.85 -8.88 -6.92
N GLY A 108 2.21 -7.97 -6.19
CA GLY A 108 0.84 -8.18 -5.76
C GLY A 108 0.13 -6.97 -5.17
N ASN A 109 -1.13 -7.21 -4.81
CA ASN A 109 -1.93 -6.26 -4.04
C ASN A 109 -1.34 -6.09 -2.64
N PHE A 110 -1.45 -4.89 -2.09
CA PHE A 110 -1.00 -4.46 -0.76
C PHE A 110 0.50 -4.31 -0.58
N GLU A 111 1.29 -4.28 -1.65
CA GLU A 111 2.63 -3.72 -1.58
C GLU A 111 2.57 -2.24 -1.20
N LYS A 112 3.55 -1.83 -0.39
CA LYS A 112 3.58 -0.49 0.20
C LYS A 112 4.89 0.21 -0.12
N PHE A 113 4.83 1.52 -0.33
CA PHE A 113 6.00 2.38 -0.46
C PHE A 113 5.86 3.52 0.53
N LEU A 114 6.80 3.63 1.46
CA LEU A 114 6.91 4.76 2.37
C LEU A 114 7.86 5.79 1.77
N VAL A 115 7.39 7.02 1.69
CA VAL A 115 8.10 8.19 1.19
C VAL A 115 8.27 9.18 2.33
N ALA A 116 9.46 9.72 2.50
CA ALA A 116 9.76 10.71 3.52
C ALA A 116 9.15 12.09 3.16
N SER A 117 9.13 12.99 4.14
CA SER A 117 8.55 14.32 4.01
C SER A 117 9.23 15.20 2.95
N ASP A 118 10.49 14.92 2.62
CA ASP A 118 11.26 15.58 1.57
C ASP A 118 10.97 15.01 0.15
N GLY A 119 10.03 14.07 0.05
CA GLY A 119 9.67 13.40 -1.20
C GLY A 119 10.62 12.26 -1.59
N GLN A 120 11.63 11.94 -0.79
CA GLN A 120 12.54 10.83 -1.09
C GLN A 120 11.91 9.47 -0.71
N PRO A 121 11.95 8.47 -1.60
CA PRO A 121 11.51 7.11 -1.26
C PRO A 121 12.35 6.54 -0.11
N TYR A 122 11.69 6.12 0.96
CA TYR A 122 12.34 5.63 2.18
C TYR A 122 12.46 4.10 2.18
N ARG A 123 11.34 3.39 1.99
CA ARG A 123 11.31 1.93 2.05
C ARG A 123 10.12 1.34 1.28
N ARG A 124 10.32 0.17 0.68
CA ARG A 124 9.29 -0.63 0.00
C ARG A 124 9.04 -1.90 0.82
N TYR A 125 7.78 -2.28 0.95
CA TYR A 125 7.35 -3.44 1.72
C TYR A 125 6.49 -4.35 0.86
N SER A 126 6.68 -5.65 1.02
CA SER A 126 5.87 -6.64 0.34
C SER A 126 4.45 -6.63 0.92
N TRP A 127 3.53 -7.28 0.23
CA TRP A 127 2.15 -7.43 0.67
C TRP A 127 2.01 -8.19 2.01
N ARG A 128 3.05 -8.91 2.45
CA ARG A 128 3.08 -9.65 3.72
C ARG A 128 3.35 -8.76 4.93
N THR A 129 3.97 -7.59 4.72
CA THR A 129 4.20 -6.64 5.80
C THR A 129 2.86 -6.07 6.26
N THR A 130 2.56 -6.25 7.55
CA THR A 130 1.31 -5.77 8.16
C THR A 130 1.43 -4.30 8.54
N PRO A 131 0.32 -3.56 8.78
CA PRO A 131 0.43 -2.15 9.16
C PRO A 131 1.12 -1.93 10.50
N GLU A 132 1.08 -2.89 11.43
CA GLU A 132 1.83 -2.87 12.70
C GLU A 132 3.32 -2.70 12.45
N ASP A 133 3.84 -3.48 11.50
CA ASP A 133 5.26 -3.51 11.18
C ASP A 133 5.72 -2.19 10.53
N LEU A 134 4.77 -1.41 9.96
CA LEU A 134 5.04 -0.07 9.44
C LEU A 134 5.19 0.99 10.54
N CYS A 135 4.58 0.79 11.71
CA CYS A 135 4.50 1.81 12.77
C CYS A 135 5.88 2.33 13.17
N LYS A 136 6.87 1.43 13.29
CA LYS A 136 8.24 1.80 13.69
C LYS A 136 8.87 2.80 12.71
N ASP A 137 8.77 2.51 11.41
CA ASP A 137 9.34 3.34 10.36
C ASP A 137 8.58 4.67 10.20
N VAL A 138 7.25 4.63 10.30
CA VAL A 138 6.41 5.84 10.31
C VAL A 138 6.79 6.76 11.47
N GLU A 139 6.92 6.22 12.68
CA GLU A 139 7.32 6.99 13.84
C GLU A 139 8.71 7.59 13.70
N GLU A 140 9.65 6.86 13.12
CA GLU A 140 11.00 7.37 12.85
C GLU A 140 10.96 8.61 11.94
N LEU A 141 10.22 8.53 10.83
CA LEU A 141 10.10 9.65 9.90
C LEU A 141 9.39 10.85 10.53
N LEU A 142 8.33 10.62 11.30
CA LEU A 142 7.63 11.69 12.01
C LEU A 142 8.51 12.36 13.08
N ARG A 143 9.35 11.59 13.79
CA ARG A 143 10.34 12.15 14.73
C ARG A 143 11.38 13.00 14.01
N LYS A 144 11.85 12.57 12.83
CA LYS A 144 12.80 13.33 12.00
C LYS A 144 12.21 14.67 11.56
N VAL A 145 10.94 14.68 11.12
CA VAL A 145 10.21 15.92 10.79
C VAL A 145 10.12 16.84 12.02
N ALA A 146 9.69 16.30 13.16
CA ALA A 146 9.56 17.09 14.39
C ALA A 146 10.89 17.70 14.85
N ARG A 147 12.02 17.00 14.66
CA ARG A 147 13.36 17.50 14.99
C ARG A 147 13.77 18.63 14.04
N THR A 148 13.58 18.42 12.74
CA THR A 148 13.88 19.42 11.69
C THR A 148 13.09 20.71 11.90
N ASN A 149 11.79 20.62 12.23
CA ASN A 149 10.95 21.79 12.48
C ASN A 149 11.39 22.61 13.71
N ARG A 150 11.90 21.94 14.75
CA ARG A 150 12.44 22.62 15.94
C ARG A 150 13.75 23.35 15.64
N GLU A 151 14.61 22.73 14.85
CA GLU A 151 15.90 23.31 14.45
C GLU A 151 15.72 24.52 13.51
N GLN A 152 14.68 24.52 12.67
CA GLN A 152 14.41 25.57 11.67
C GLN A 152 13.49 26.71 12.14
N GLY A 153 12.99 26.68 13.38
CA GLY A 153 12.13 27.74 13.93
C GLY A 153 10.81 28.00 13.19
N ASN A 154 10.37 27.06 12.32
CA ASN A 154 9.27 27.26 11.40
C ASN A 154 7.95 26.65 11.94
N THR A 155 6.86 27.41 11.90
CA THR A 155 5.51 26.94 12.21
C THR A 155 4.91 26.18 11.02
N GLY A 156 5.35 24.94 10.84
CA GLY A 156 4.62 23.88 10.13
C GLY A 156 4.17 24.21 8.71
N ALA A 157 5.11 24.23 7.76
CA ALA A 157 4.74 24.15 6.35
C ALA A 157 3.97 22.85 6.10
N LYS A 158 2.82 22.93 5.41
CA LYS A 158 1.91 21.81 5.12
C LYS A 158 2.56 20.67 4.30
N ASN A 159 3.80 20.85 3.84
CA ASN A 159 4.47 20.00 2.86
C ASN A 159 5.38 18.94 3.49
N ASP A 160 5.70 19.02 4.79
CA ASP A 160 6.62 18.08 5.44
C ASP A 160 5.88 16.87 6.02
N ARG A 161 5.36 16.00 5.16
CA ARG A 161 4.51 14.87 5.58
C ARG A 161 4.94 13.56 4.92
N PRO A 162 5.34 12.54 5.69
CA PRO A 162 5.58 11.21 5.14
C PRO A 162 4.33 10.67 4.44
N VAL A 163 4.51 10.04 3.29
CA VAL A 163 3.42 9.51 2.46
C VAL A 163 3.58 8.00 2.28
N LEU A 164 2.54 7.25 2.62
CA LEU A 164 2.45 5.82 2.38
C LEU A 164 1.58 5.55 1.14
N PHE A 165 2.19 5.03 0.08
CA PHE A 165 1.50 4.54 -1.11
C PHE A 165 1.19 3.05 -0.93
N ASN A 166 -0.02 2.63 -1.30
CA ASN A 166 -0.46 1.24 -1.23
C ASN A 166 -1.18 0.82 -2.53
N SER A 167 -0.80 -0.34 -3.11
CA SER A 167 -1.55 -0.98 -4.20
C SER A 167 -2.72 -1.78 -3.62
N LYS A 168 -3.93 -1.69 -4.16
CA LYS A 168 -5.13 -2.25 -3.49
C LYS A 168 -5.77 -3.41 -4.24
N LYS A 169 -6.25 -4.42 -3.50
CA LYS A 169 -7.48 -5.17 -3.85
C LYS A 169 -8.25 -5.65 -2.61
N TYR A 170 -9.29 -4.88 -2.25
CA TYR A 170 -10.33 -5.09 -1.23
C TYR A 170 -9.84 -5.35 0.21
N MET A 171 -9.73 -4.28 0.99
CA MET A 171 -9.10 -4.24 2.32
C MET A 171 -9.65 -5.24 3.33
N GLN A 172 -8.89 -6.31 3.57
CA GLN A 172 -8.66 -6.88 4.89
C GLN A 172 -7.25 -7.47 4.85
N GLU A 173 -6.30 -6.91 5.61
CA GLU A 173 -4.96 -7.48 5.75
C GLU A 173 -4.95 -8.70 6.70
N SER A 174 -6.12 -9.07 7.24
CA SER A 174 -6.30 -10.20 8.15
C SER A 174 -7.12 -11.32 7.50
N MET A 175 -6.54 -12.07 6.57
CA MET A 175 -6.88 -13.48 6.40
C MET A 175 -5.58 -14.27 6.32
N THR A 176 -5.01 -14.58 7.50
CA THR A 176 -4.35 -15.88 7.68
C THR A 176 -5.21 -16.94 7.01
N ARG A 177 -4.61 -17.72 6.10
CA ARG A 177 -5.20 -18.90 5.46
C ARG A 177 -6.09 -19.64 6.46
N SER A 178 -7.40 -19.48 6.32
CA SER A 178 -8.33 -20.49 6.81
C SER A 178 -8.09 -21.70 5.92
N THR A 179 -7.65 -22.79 6.53
CA THR A 179 -7.57 -24.12 5.93
C THR A 179 -8.91 -24.45 5.28
N VAL A 180 -8.96 -24.41 3.95
CA VAL A 180 -9.90 -25.23 3.21
C VAL A 180 -9.43 -26.66 3.46
N ARG A 181 -10.07 -27.34 4.42
CA ARG A 181 -10.11 -28.80 4.41
C ARG A 181 -11.06 -29.16 3.27
N ASP A 182 -10.48 -29.34 2.09
CA ASP A 182 -11.01 -30.30 1.13
C ASP A 182 -10.81 -31.67 1.78
N ASP A 183 -11.88 -32.23 2.34
CA ASP A 183 -12.03 -33.68 2.48
C ASP A 183 -13.50 -33.97 2.20
N ALA A 184 -13.82 -33.98 0.90
CA ALA A 184 -14.86 -34.85 0.38
C ALA A 184 -14.42 -36.28 0.66
N ALA A 185 -15.05 -36.93 1.64
CA ALA A 185 -14.99 -38.37 1.81
C ALA A 185 -16.22 -39.01 1.17
N TYR A 186 -15.92 -40.07 0.43
CA TYR A 186 -16.76 -41.00 -0.32
C TYR A 186 -17.90 -41.61 0.52
#